data_AF-A0A430KWX6-F1
#
_entry.id   AF-A0A430KWX6-F1
#
_cell.length_a   1.000
_cell.length_b   1.000
_cell.length_c   1.000
_cell.angle_alpha   90.00
_cell.angle_beta   90.00
_cell.angle_gamma   90.00
#
_symmetry.space_group_name_H-M   'P 1'
#
loop_
_entity.id
_entity.type
_entity.pdbx_description
1 polymer ?
#
loop_
_entity_poly.entity_id
_entity_poly.type
_entity_poly.pdbx_seq_one_letter_code
_entity_poly.pdbx_strand_id
1 'polypeptide(L)'
;GLWKVRGLGEAPLPLFAAADRADEVHSAEGLEPEVQLRSLTDGREVIEDYRNLQLSLRAHPLTFVRDELRRRGVTKCADLASVRDGRHVEVAGIILVRQKPGSAKGVLFITIEDESGIANGILWPDRFEAQRRTIMSASMIGMKGRVQKEGEVIHVICDRIIDHGDLLHRVGDMSFPHRTGRGDAAQHPGSPDRGDKGWSPEPRNCYWPPHAEGADPEDVVRFKSHDFH
;
A
#
# COMPACT_ATOMS: atom_id res chain seq x y z
N GLY A 1 -17.63 10.20 27.21
CA GLY A 1 -16.98 9.64 26.02
C GLY A 1 -17.91 9.83 24.85
N LEU A 2 -17.47 10.58 23.84
CA LEU A 2 -18.17 10.73 22.55
C LEU A 2 -18.31 9.34 21.90
N TRP A 3 -19.34 9.14 21.07
CA TRP A 3 -19.68 7.92 20.31
C TRP A 3 -20.73 6.97 20.89
N LYS A 4 -21.75 7.49 21.58
CA LYS A 4 -23.02 6.75 21.74
C LYS A 4 -24.04 7.31 20.77
N VAL A 5 -23.99 6.87 19.50
CA VAL A 5 -25.04 7.13 18.52
C VAL A 5 -26.25 6.30 18.95
N ARG A 6 -27.20 6.99 19.57
CA ARG A 6 -28.53 6.49 19.89
C ARG A 6 -29.29 6.53 18.56
N GLY A 7 -29.60 5.37 18.01
CA GLY A 7 -30.50 5.28 16.85
C GLY A 7 -31.77 6.07 17.15
N LEU A 8 -32.17 6.91 16.18
CA LEU A 8 -33.30 7.82 16.27
C LEU A 8 -34.53 7.10 16.82
N GLY A 9 -34.85 7.43 18.06
CA GLY A 9 -36.13 7.19 18.70
C GLY A 9 -36.56 8.49 19.37
N GLU A 10 -36.55 9.59 18.62
CA GLU A 10 -37.15 10.84 19.05
C GLU A 10 -38.06 11.32 17.92
N ALA A 11 -39.28 11.70 18.33
CA ALA A 11 -40.39 12.01 17.45
C ALA A 11 -40.00 12.94 16.29
N PRO A 12 -40.60 12.77 15.10
CA PRO A 12 -40.25 13.52 13.90
C PRO A 12 -40.23 15.03 14.18
N LEU A 13 -39.19 15.72 13.67
CA LEU A 13 -39.01 17.14 13.89
C LEU A 13 -40.26 17.92 13.42
N PRO A 14 -40.62 19.05 14.08
CA PRO A 14 -41.89 19.75 13.86
C PRO A 14 -42.16 20.16 12.40
N LEU A 15 -41.10 20.34 11.61
CA LEU A 15 -41.18 20.69 10.18
C LEU A 15 -41.66 19.51 9.32
N PHE A 16 -41.32 18.27 9.68
CA PHE A 16 -41.75 17.06 8.96
C PHE A 16 -43.08 16.50 9.48
N ALA A 17 -43.47 16.84 10.71
CA ALA A 17 -44.76 16.43 11.29
C ALA A 17 -46.00 16.93 10.53
N ALA A 18 -45.87 17.96 9.68
CA ALA A 18 -46.95 18.42 8.80
C ALA A 18 -47.05 17.59 7.51
N ALA A 19 -45.93 17.08 7.00
CA ALA A 19 -45.87 16.20 5.83
C ALA A 19 -46.27 14.76 6.19
N ASP A 20 -45.77 14.24 7.31
CA ASP A 20 -46.05 12.88 7.80
C ASP A 20 -47.53 12.64 8.21
N ARG A 21 -48.29 13.71 8.49
CA ARG A 21 -49.73 13.61 8.81
C ARG A 21 -50.63 13.57 7.58
N ALA A 22 -50.13 13.98 6.42
CA ALA A 22 -50.89 13.96 5.18
C ALA A 22 -50.87 12.58 4.52
N ASP A 23 -49.78 11.83 4.72
CA ASP A 23 -49.57 10.51 4.15
C ASP A 23 -49.32 9.51 5.29
N GLU A 24 -50.26 8.60 5.59
CA GLU A 24 -50.02 7.38 6.40
C GLU A 24 -49.06 6.40 5.69
N VAL A 25 -48.10 6.93 4.94
CA VAL A 25 -47.17 6.27 4.05
C VAL A 25 -45.84 6.96 4.28
N HIS A 26 -44.78 6.18 4.54
CA HIS A 26 -43.41 6.70 4.61
C HIS A 26 -43.17 7.69 3.45
N SER A 27 -42.70 8.90 3.76
CA SER A 27 -42.42 9.93 2.75
C SER A 27 -41.61 9.29 1.61
N ALA A 28 -41.97 9.57 0.36
CA ALA A 28 -41.26 9.05 -0.83
C ALA A 28 -39.76 9.37 -0.81
N GLU A 29 -39.35 10.37 -0.02
CA GLU A 29 -37.97 10.78 0.23
C GLU A 29 -37.20 9.82 1.15
N GLY A 30 -37.90 8.99 1.94
CA GLY A 30 -37.31 7.95 2.79
C GLY A 30 -37.24 6.57 2.11
N LEU A 31 -37.84 6.43 0.92
CA LEU A 31 -37.69 5.25 0.06
C LEU A 31 -36.43 5.44 -0.79
N GLU A 32 -35.26 5.20 -0.20
CA GLU A 32 -34.02 5.15 -0.98
C GLU A 32 -34.14 4.02 -2.02
N PRO A 33 -33.96 4.32 -3.33
CA PRO A 33 -33.99 3.28 -4.34
C PRO A 33 -32.87 2.28 -4.08
N GLU A 34 -33.13 1.00 -4.35
CA GLU A 34 -32.13 -0.05 -4.19
C GLU A 34 -30.97 0.20 -5.19
N VAL A 35 -29.85 0.74 -4.69
CA VAL A 35 -28.68 1.03 -5.51
C VAL A 35 -27.78 -0.18 -5.53
N GLN A 36 -27.63 -0.82 -6.70
CA GLN A 36 -26.57 -1.80 -6.90
C GLN A 36 -25.24 -1.10 -7.16
N LEU A 37 -24.37 -1.09 -6.16
CA LEU A 37 -23.00 -0.60 -6.29
C LEU A 37 -22.18 -1.59 -7.11
N ARG A 38 -21.39 -1.05 -8.05
CA ARG A 38 -20.43 -1.86 -8.80
C ARG A 38 -19.33 -2.33 -7.85
N SER A 39 -19.05 -3.64 -7.83
CA SER A 39 -17.89 -4.19 -7.12
C SER A 39 -16.59 -3.53 -7.58
N LEU A 40 -15.68 -3.28 -6.63
CA LEU A 40 -14.34 -2.79 -6.94
C LEU A 40 -13.58 -3.84 -7.76
N THR A 41 -12.67 -3.37 -8.61
CA THR A 41 -11.64 -4.23 -9.20
C THR A 41 -10.65 -4.67 -8.12
N ASP A 42 -10.02 -5.83 -8.28
CA ASP A 42 -9.02 -6.32 -7.32
C ASP A 42 -7.89 -5.31 -7.07
N GLY A 43 -7.46 -4.61 -8.13
CA GLY A 43 -6.49 -3.53 -8.05
C GLY A 43 -6.96 -2.34 -7.21
N ARG A 44 -8.23 -1.97 -7.34
CA ARG A 44 -8.82 -0.91 -6.51
C ARG A 44 -8.95 -1.34 -5.07
N GLU A 45 -9.32 -2.59 -4.78
CA GLU A 45 -9.31 -3.11 -3.41
C GLU A 45 -7.91 -2.98 -2.81
N VAL A 46 -6.87 -3.42 -3.52
CA VAL A 46 -5.48 -3.29 -3.03
C VAL A 46 -5.10 -1.83 -2.79
N ILE A 47 -5.43 -0.90 -3.68
CA ILE A 47 -5.10 0.52 -3.52
C ILE A 47 -5.89 1.16 -2.38
N GLU A 48 -7.19 0.87 -2.27
CA GLU A 48 -8.05 1.44 -1.23
C GLU A 48 -7.71 0.85 0.15
N ASP A 49 -7.42 -0.44 0.24
CA ASP A 49 -6.88 -1.08 1.45
C ASP A 49 -5.58 -0.40 1.86
N TYR A 50 -4.68 -0.17 0.90
CA TYR A 50 -3.40 0.46 1.17
C TYR A 50 -3.51 1.94 1.54
N ARG A 51 -4.43 2.69 0.93
CA ARG A 51 -4.69 4.08 1.26
C ARG A 51 -5.31 4.23 2.65
N ASN A 52 -6.18 3.32 3.05
CA ASN A 52 -6.94 3.43 4.30
C ASN A 52 -6.24 2.76 5.49
N LEU A 53 -5.58 1.62 5.27
CA LEU A 53 -5.01 0.77 6.33
C LEU A 53 -3.49 0.58 6.21
N GLN A 54 -2.87 1.03 5.11
CA GLN A 54 -1.46 0.75 4.77
C GLN A 54 -1.12 -0.76 4.77
N LEU A 55 -2.13 -1.60 4.65
CA LEU A 55 -2.05 -3.04 4.68
C LEU A 55 -2.99 -3.55 3.60
N SER A 56 -2.48 -4.42 2.73
CA SER A 56 -3.32 -5.20 1.81
C SER A 56 -3.04 -6.67 2.05
N LEU A 57 -4.09 -7.49 2.06
CA LEU A 57 -3.99 -8.96 2.20
C LEU A 57 -3.37 -9.65 0.97
N ARG A 58 -3.12 -8.90 -0.11
CA ARG A 58 -2.63 -9.46 -1.39
C ARG A 58 -1.14 -9.20 -1.58
N ALA A 59 -0.76 -7.95 -1.81
CA ALA A 59 0.62 -7.52 -2.03
C ALA A 59 0.72 -5.99 -2.03
N HIS A 60 1.94 -5.46 -1.88
CA HIS A 60 2.21 -4.05 -2.09
C HIS A 60 1.93 -3.63 -3.55
N PRO A 61 1.31 -2.46 -3.83
CA PRO A 61 0.93 -2.07 -5.20
C PRO A 61 2.10 -2.02 -6.19
N LEU A 62 3.29 -1.65 -5.72
CA LEU A 62 4.48 -1.58 -6.58
C LEU A 62 4.97 -2.94 -7.06
N THR A 63 4.57 -4.05 -6.42
CA THR A 63 4.89 -5.40 -6.89
C THR A 63 4.41 -5.61 -8.32
N PHE A 64 3.22 -5.10 -8.66
CA PHE A 64 2.61 -5.28 -9.99
C PHE A 64 3.25 -4.43 -11.09
N VAL A 65 3.93 -3.34 -10.73
CA VAL A 65 4.64 -2.45 -11.67
C VAL A 65 6.16 -2.56 -11.57
N ARG A 66 6.68 -3.49 -10.75
CA ARG A 66 8.11 -3.61 -10.46
C ARG A 66 8.94 -3.86 -11.71
N ASP A 67 8.47 -4.70 -12.62
CA ASP A 67 9.20 -4.97 -13.86
C ASP A 67 9.32 -3.74 -14.75
N GLU A 68 8.29 -2.90 -14.77
CA GLU A 68 8.30 -1.64 -15.51
C GLU A 68 9.23 -0.62 -14.86
N LEU A 69 9.20 -0.49 -13.53
CA LEU A 69 10.11 0.35 -12.77
C LEU A 69 11.58 -0.07 -12.97
N ARG A 70 11.85 -1.38 -12.94
CA ARG A 70 13.20 -1.93 -13.19
C ARG A 70 13.70 -1.60 -14.59
N ARG A 71 12.85 -1.73 -15.62
CA ARG A 71 13.21 -1.34 -17.00
C ARG A 71 13.52 0.15 -17.12
N ARG A 72 12.89 1.00 -16.30
CA ARG A 72 13.17 2.44 -16.22
C ARG A 72 14.42 2.79 -15.40
N GLY A 73 15.10 1.79 -14.80
CA GLY A 73 16.28 1.99 -13.96
C GLY A 73 15.97 2.45 -12.55
N VAL A 74 14.73 2.28 -12.09
CA VAL A 74 14.31 2.64 -10.72
C VAL A 74 14.79 1.58 -9.75
N THR A 75 15.53 2.03 -8.74
CA THR A 75 16.13 1.21 -7.67
C THR A 75 15.08 0.89 -6.61
N LYS A 76 15.15 -0.30 -6.00
CA LYS A 76 14.31 -0.63 -4.84
C LYS A 76 14.74 0.15 -3.60
N CYS A 77 13.81 0.39 -2.68
CA CYS A 77 14.13 1.06 -1.42
C CYS A 77 15.24 0.33 -0.65
N ALA A 78 15.15 -1.00 -0.49
CA ALA A 78 16.16 -1.79 0.22
C ALA A 78 17.55 -1.75 -0.43
N ASP A 79 17.62 -1.60 -1.76
CA ASP A 79 18.87 -1.61 -2.51
C ASP A 79 19.69 -0.34 -2.28
N LEU A 80 19.10 0.74 -1.74
CA LEU A 80 19.83 1.97 -1.39
C LEU A 80 20.98 1.70 -0.39
N ALA A 81 20.85 0.68 0.46
CA ALA A 81 21.91 0.24 1.35
C ALA A 81 23.18 -0.22 0.59
N SER A 82 23.04 -0.79 -0.60
CA SER A 82 24.16 -1.22 -1.45
C SER A 82 24.75 -0.10 -2.32
N VAL A 83 24.01 0.99 -2.53
CA VAL A 83 24.44 2.10 -3.40
C VAL A 83 25.55 2.91 -2.73
N ARG A 84 26.61 3.25 -3.48
CA ARG A 84 27.69 4.11 -2.96
C ARG A 84 27.18 5.52 -2.65
N ASP A 85 27.66 6.08 -1.54
CA ASP A 85 27.40 7.48 -1.16
C ASP A 85 27.76 8.48 -2.29
N GLY A 86 26.94 9.50 -2.45
CA GLY A 86 27.04 10.52 -3.50
C GLY A 86 26.58 10.09 -4.89
N ARG A 87 26.18 8.82 -5.10
CA ARG A 87 25.70 8.35 -6.42
C ARG A 87 24.29 8.87 -6.71
N HIS A 88 24.05 9.16 -8.00
CA HIS A 88 22.71 9.47 -8.47
C HIS A 88 21.89 8.19 -8.57
N VAL A 89 20.65 8.26 -8.10
CA VAL A 89 19.66 7.19 -8.12
C VAL A 89 18.29 7.75 -8.43
N GLU A 90 17.42 6.85 -8.85
CA GLU A 90 15.98 7.06 -8.88
C GLU A 90 15.33 5.95 -8.06
N VAL A 91 14.54 6.31 -7.05
CA VAL A 91 13.77 5.37 -6.23
C VAL A 91 12.32 5.79 -6.30
N ALA A 92 11.39 4.85 -6.44
CA ALA A 92 9.96 5.14 -6.54
C ALA A 92 9.17 4.38 -5.49
N GLY A 93 8.09 5.01 -5.02
CA GLY A 93 7.31 4.51 -3.90
C GLY A 93 6.02 5.27 -3.70
N ILE A 94 5.12 4.65 -2.94
CA ILE A 94 3.93 5.31 -2.38
C ILE A 94 4.40 6.26 -1.28
N ILE A 95 3.85 7.45 -1.23
CA ILE A 95 4.22 8.42 -0.20
C ILE A 95 3.53 8.07 1.11
N LEU A 96 4.36 7.90 2.13
CA LEU A 96 3.93 7.71 3.50
C LEU A 96 3.74 9.04 4.22
N VAL A 97 4.78 9.87 4.15
CA VAL A 97 4.89 11.06 4.99
C VAL A 97 5.49 12.20 4.18
N ARG A 98 4.96 13.41 4.40
CA ARG A 98 5.53 14.68 3.96
C ARG A 98 5.64 15.59 5.17
N GLN A 99 6.85 15.93 5.59
CA GLN A 99 7.09 16.78 6.76
C GLN A 99 7.98 17.96 6.42
N LYS A 100 7.51 19.16 6.74
CA LYS A 100 8.26 20.42 6.63
C LYS A 100 8.38 21.03 8.03
N PRO A 101 9.30 20.54 8.88
CA PRO A 101 9.44 21.05 10.23
C PRO A 101 9.83 22.53 10.21
N GLY A 102 9.22 23.33 11.09
CA GLY A 102 9.42 24.78 11.13
C GLY A 102 10.88 25.20 11.41
N SER A 103 11.66 24.33 12.05
CA SER A 103 13.06 24.54 12.38
C SER A 103 14.04 24.29 11.22
N ALA A 104 13.65 23.55 10.18
CA ALA A 104 14.56 23.12 9.12
C ALA A 104 14.67 24.09 7.93
N LYS A 105 14.49 25.40 8.16
CA LYS A 105 14.59 26.45 7.11
C LYS A 105 13.78 26.15 5.84
N GLY A 106 12.64 25.46 6.00
CA GLY A 106 11.75 25.10 4.90
C GLY A 106 12.14 23.86 4.08
N VAL A 107 13.12 23.06 4.52
CA VAL A 107 13.42 21.75 3.92
C VAL A 107 12.22 20.82 4.08
N LEU A 108 11.91 20.06 3.04
CA LEU A 108 10.86 19.04 3.05
C LEU A 108 11.49 17.65 3.13
N PHE A 109 11.01 16.86 4.09
CA PHE A 109 11.29 15.45 4.21
C PHE A 109 10.12 14.65 3.63
N ILE A 110 10.43 13.67 2.79
CA ILE A 110 9.45 12.76 2.21
C ILE A 110 9.87 11.34 2.53
N THR A 111 8.97 10.54 3.05
CA THR A 111 9.17 9.10 3.18
C THR A 111 8.29 8.41 2.16
N ILE A 112 8.89 7.53 1.38
CA ILE A 112 8.19 6.66 0.44
C ILE A 112 8.43 5.20 0.79
N GLU A 113 7.59 4.34 0.27
CA GLU A 113 7.74 2.90 0.41
C GLU A 113 7.48 2.13 -0.88
N ASP A 114 8.16 1.00 -0.98
CA ASP A 114 7.92 -0.02 -1.99
C ASP A 114 7.81 -1.41 -1.34
N GLU A 115 7.65 -2.46 -2.13
CA GLU A 115 7.52 -3.82 -1.61
C GLU A 115 8.77 -4.36 -0.88
N SER A 116 9.89 -3.65 -0.95
CA SER A 116 11.15 -4.01 -0.29
C SER A 116 11.40 -3.22 0.99
N GLY A 117 10.69 -2.11 1.23
CA GLY A 117 10.82 -1.29 2.41
C GLY A 117 10.66 0.20 2.14
N ILE A 118 11.24 1.01 3.03
CA ILE A 118 11.09 2.46 3.02
C ILE A 118 12.34 3.17 2.49
N ALA A 119 12.15 4.35 1.89
CA ALA A 119 13.22 5.25 1.51
C ALA A 119 12.88 6.68 1.94
N ASN A 120 13.90 7.40 2.41
CA ASN A 120 13.75 8.79 2.86
C ASN A 120 14.37 9.74 1.84
N GLY A 121 13.63 10.76 1.45
CA GLY A 121 14.06 11.83 0.57
C GLY A 121 14.09 13.18 1.28
N ILE A 122 15.07 14.00 0.91
CA ILE A 122 15.21 15.38 1.36
C ILE A 122 15.10 16.28 0.13
N LEU A 123 14.21 17.26 0.19
CA LEU A 123 14.00 18.24 -0.86
C LEU A 123 14.22 19.65 -0.34
N TRP A 124 15.16 20.36 -0.96
CA TRP A 124 15.48 21.74 -0.62
C TRP A 124 14.34 22.70 -1.00
N PRO A 125 14.19 23.85 -0.31
CA PRO A 125 13.06 24.76 -0.50
C PRO A 125 12.88 25.23 -1.95
N ASP A 126 13.97 25.51 -2.65
CA ASP A 126 13.97 25.96 -4.04
C ASP A 126 13.41 24.89 -5.00
N ARG A 127 13.81 23.62 -4.80
CA ARG A 127 13.29 22.48 -5.56
C ARG A 127 11.84 22.16 -5.19
N PHE A 128 11.49 22.30 -3.91
CA PHE A 128 10.11 22.15 -3.45
C PHE A 128 9.18 23.16 -4.11
N GLU A 129 9.49 24.46 -4.08
CA GLU A 129 8.61 25.47 -4.66
C GLU A 129 8.48 25.30 -6.19
N ALA A 130 9.55 24.89 -6.88
CA ALA A 130 9.51 24.59 -8.31
C ALA A 130 8.59 23.40 -8.67
N GLN A 131 8.36 22.46 -7.75
CA GLN A 131 7.61 21.23 -7.98
C GLN A 131 6.40 21.08 -7.04
N ARG A 132 5.98 22.18 -6.41
CA ARG A 132 5.00 22.18 -5.30
C ARG A 132 3.71 21.46 -5.65
N ARG A 133 3.17 21.68 -6.86
CA ARG A 133 1.92 21.04 -7.29
C ARG A 133 2.01 19.52 -7.25
N THR A 134 3.02 18.96 -7.91
CA THR A 134 3.25 17.51 -7.96
C THR A 134 3.47 16.93 -6.56
N ILE A 135 4.21 17.64 -5.72
CA ILE A 135 4.48 17.23 -4.35
C ILE A 135 3.23 17.32 -3.47
N MET A 136 2.26 18.16 -3.75
CA MET A 136 1.05 18.21 -2.92
C MET A 136 -0.01 17.21 -3.37
N SER A 137 -0.06 16.87 -4.66
CA SER A 137 -1.13 16.03 -5.22
C SER A 137 -0.79 14.55 -5.39
N ALA A 138 0.48 14.21 -5.61
CA ALA A 138 0.85 12.85 -5.97
C ALA A 138 0.67 11.88 -4.79
N SER A 139 0.16 10.68 -5.05
CA SER A 139 0.13 9.56 -4.08
C SER A 139 1.33 8.62 -4.22
N MET A 140 1.92 8.56 -5.42
CA MET A 140 3.13 7.78 -5.74
C MET A 140 4.11 8.68 -6.49
N ILE A 141 5.37 8.64 -6.11
CA ILE A 141 6.42 9.45 -6.75
C ILE A 141 7.68 8.64 -7.02
N GLY A 142 8.45 9.12 -8.00
CA GLY A 142 9.87 8.82 -8.17
C GLY A 142 10.71 9.97 -7.60
N MET A 143 11.62 9.65 -6.69
CA MET A 143 12.64 10.55 -6.15
C MET A 143 13.94 10.36 -6.91
N LYS A 144 14.30 11.34 -7.75
CA LYS A 144 15.57 11.36 -8.47
C LYS A 144 16.53 12.32 -7.79
N GLY A 145 17.71 11.83 -7.45
CA GLY A 145 18.64 12.60 -6.64
C GLY A 145 19.91 11.84 -6.31
N ARG A 146 20.63 12.31 -5.29
CA ARG A 146 21.88 11.70 -4.83
C ARG A 146 21.68 11.00 -3.50
N VAL A 147 22.25 9.81 -3.37
CA VAL A 147 22.31 9.11 -2.08
C VAL A 147 23.26 9.86 -1.16
N GLN A 148 22.83 10.11 0.07
CA GLN A 148 23.61 10.63 1.18
C GLN A 148 23.52 9.65 2.35
N LYS A 149 24.67 9.15 2.80
CA LYS A 149 24.77 8.21 3.92
C LYS A 149 25.41 8.87 5.13
N GLU A 150 24.69 8.90 6.24
CA GLU A 150 25.18 9.38 7.53
C GLU A 150 25.07 8.25 8.55
N GLY A 151 26.17 7.50 8.73
CA GLY A 151 26.16 6.27 9.53
C GLY A 151 25.24 5.22 8.89
N GLU A 152 24.22 4.80 9.63
CA GLU A 152 23.20 3.84 9.16
C GLU A 152 22.03 4.51 8.43
N VAL A 153 21.92 5.84 8.52
CA VAL A 153 20.79 6.57 7.94
C VAL A 153 21.08 6.90 6.48
N ILE A 154 20.13 6.56 5.61
CA ILE A 154 20.23 6.77 4.16
C ILE A 154 19.15 7.77 3.73
N HIS A 155 19.58 8.84 3.09
CA HIS A 155 18.71 9.83 2.47
C HIS A 155 18.99 9.93 0.97
N VAL A 156 17.96 10.26 0.20
CA VAL A 156 18.09 10.71 -1.19
C VAL A 156 17.91 12.22 -1.20
N ILE A 157 18.97 12.97 -1.49
CA ILE A 157 18.87 14.41 -1.74
C ILE A 157 18.26 14.59 -3.12
N CYS A 158 16.97 14.91 -3.13
CA CYS A 158 16.15 14.94 -4.33
C CYS A 158 16.44 16.20 -5.15
N ASP A 159 16.77 16.00 -6.42
CA ASP A 159 16.86 17.08 -7.42
C ASP A 159 15.55 17.22 -8.20
N ARG A 160 14.84 16.10 -8.39
CA ARG A 160 13.60 16.06 -9.15
C ARG A 160 12.63 15.02 -8.60
N ILE A 161 11.40 15.45 -8.39
CA ILE A 161 10.27 14.55 -8.15
C ILE A 161 9.55 14.23 -9.47
N ILE A 162 9.24 12.96 -9.69
CA ILE A 162 8.49 12.45 -10.85
C ILE A 162 7.15 11.94 -10.32
N ASP A 163 6.04 12.35 -10.95
CA ASP A 163 4.73 11.80 -10.63
C ASP A 163 4.56 10.40 -11.25
N HIS A 164 4.23 9.42 -10.43
CA HIS A 164 3.90 8.06 -10.88
C HIS A 164 2.44 7.69 -10.60
N GLY A 165 1.57 8.69 -10.40
CA GLY A 165 0.13 8.51 -10.24
C GLY A 165 -0.49 7.62 -11.32
N ASP A 166 -0.06 7.77 -12.58
CA ASP A 166 -0.56 6.94 -13.70
C ASP A 166 -0.22 5.45 -13.53
N LEU A 167 0.96 5.12 -12.99
CA LEU A 167 1.33 3.73 -12.71
C LEU A 167 0.46 3.15 -11.60
N LEU A 168 0.21 3.93 -10.55
CA LEU A 168 -0.68 3.53 -9.47
C LEU A 168 -2.12 3.37 -9.98
N HIS A 169 -2.60 4.27 -10.84
CA HIS A 169 -3.93 4.17 -11.46
C HIS A 169 -4.08 2.89 -12.27
N ARG A 170 -3.06 2.54 -13.07
CA ARG A 170 -3.05 1.28 -13.84
C ARG A 170 -3.13 0.05 -12.95
N VAL A 171 -2.47 0.06 -11.78
CA VAL A 171 -2.63 -1.04 -10.80
C VAL A 171 -4.08 -1.14 -10.35
N GLY A 172 -4.76 0.00 -10.14
CA GLY A 172 -6.17 0.05 -9.76
C GLY A 172 -7.11 -0.61 -10.76
N ASP A 173 -6.80 -0.48 -12.05
CA ASP A 173 -7.62 -1.04 -13.13
C ASP A 173 -7.32 -2.53 -13.39
N MET A 174 -6.29 -3.11 -12.75
CA MET A 174 -5.99 -4.54 -12.88
C MET A 174 -7.04 -5.39 -12.15
N SER A 175 -7.44 -6.49 -12.79
CA SER A 175 -8.10 -7.60 -12.11
C SER A 175 -7.06 -8.67 -11.83
N PHE A 176 -7.04 -9.14 -10.59
CA PHE A 176 -6.18 -10.20 -10.13
C PHE A 176 -7.05 -11.43 -9.91
N PRO A 177 -6.65 -12.64 -10.33
CA PRO A 177 -7.41 -13.84 -9.99
C PRO A 177 -7.63 -13.87 -8.47
N HIS A 178 -8.91 -13.88 -8.06
CA HIS A 178 -9.32 -13.95 -6.65
C HIS A 178 -8.78 -15.26 -6.08
N ARG A 179 -7.62 -15.20 -5.41
CA ARG A 179 -7.23 -16.27 -4.48
C ARG A 179 -7.86 -15.91 -3.15
N THR A 180 -9.14 -16.25 -3.00
CA THR A 180 -9.77 -16.29 -1.69
C THR A 180 -8.89 -17.15 -0.80
N GLY A 181 -8.32 -16.57 0.26
CA GLY A 181 -7.83 -17.38 1.36
C GLY A 181 -8.97 -18.28 1.83
N ARG A 182 -8.66 -19.52 2.23
CA ARG A 182 -9.66 -20.46 2.73
C ARG A 182 -10.36 -19.81 3.94
N GLY A 183 -11.55 -19.24 3.73
CA GLY A 183 -12.33 -18.52 4.75
C GLY A 183 -12.93 -19.44 5.82
N ASP A 184 -12.58 -20.72 5.78
CA ASP A 184 -13.00 -21.76 6.71
C ASP A 184 -12.01 -21.96 7.86
N ALA A 185 -10.97 -21.13 8.00
CA ALA A 185 -9.98 -21.26 9.08
C ALA A 185 -10.58 -21.22 10.51
N ALA A 186 -11.76 -20.63 10.69
CA ALA A 186 -12.50 -20.67 11.96
C ALA A 186 -13.18 -22.03 12.22
N GLN A 187 -13.46 -22.82 11.18
CA GLN A 187 -14.06 -24.16 11.27
C GLN A 187 -13.03 -25.29 11.08
N HIS A 188 -11.94 -25.01 10.37
CA HIS A 188 -10.85 -25.94 10.11
C HIS A 188 -9.53 -25.28 10.53
N PRO A 189 -9.17 -25.31 11.83
CA PRO A 189 -7.86 -24.83 12.27
C PRO A 189 -6.78 -25.65 11.56
N GLY A 190 -6.07 -24.98 10.65
CA GLY A 190 -4.97 -25.57 9.90
C GLY A 190 -3.81 -25.87 10.83
N SER A 191 -3.44 -27.15 10.87
CA SER A 191 -2.28 -27.75 11.52
C SER A 191 -2.34 -27.86 13.06
N PRO A 192 -1.86 -29.00 13.63
CA PRO A 192 -1.76 -29.18 15.08
C PRO A 192 -0.92 -28.07 15.72
N ASP A 193 -1.32 -27.61 16.91
CA ASP A 193 -0.52 -26.63 17.65
C ASP A 193 0.66 -27.33 18.32
N ARG A 194 1.72 -26.59 18.66
CA ARG A 194 2.98 -27.11 19.22
C ARG A 194 2.78 -27.89 20.54
N GLY A 195 1.65 -27.66 21.21
CA GLY A 195 1.26 -28.33 22.45
C GLY A 195 0.46 -29.64 22.27
N ASP A 196 0.05 -29.98 21.05
CA ASP A 196 -0.81 -31.14 20.81
C ASP A 196 -0.02 -32.46 20.79
N LYS A 197 -0.64 -33.53 21.31
CA LYS A 197 -0.04 -34.87 21.53
C LYS A 197 0.41 -35.62 20.26
N GLY A 198 0.40 -34.99 19.09
CA GLY A 198 0.88 -35.52 17.81
C GLY A 198 1.64 -34.49 16.98
N TRP A 199 2.03 -33.36 17.57
CA TRP A 199 2.79 -32.34 16.87
C TRP A 199 4.21 -32.86 16.57
N SER A 200 4.52 -33.01 15.29
CA SER A 200 5.88 -33.21 14.80
C SER A 200 6.25 -32.01 13.93
N PRO A 201 7.48 -31.46 14.05
CA PRO A 201 7.91 -30.38 13.19
C PRO A 201 8.09 -30.93 11.77
N GLU A 202 7.06 -30.81 10.94
CA GLU A 202 7.24 -30.96 9.50
C GLU A 202 7.97 -29.72 8.98
N PRO A 203 9.06 -29.88 8.20
CA PRO A 203 9.68 -28.76 7.53
C PRO A 203 8.61 -28.10 6.66
N ARG A 204 8.34 -26.81 6.92
CA ARG A 204 7.43 -26.03 6.07
C ARG A 204 7.98 -26.10 4.66
N ASN A 205 7.33 -26.89 3.82
CA ASN A 205 7.58 -26.83 2.40
C ASN A 205 7.00 -25.51 1.91
N CYS A 206 7.86 -24.52 1.69
CA CYS A 206 7.48 -23.24 1.09
C CYS A 206 7.18 -23.38 -0.42
N TYR A 207 7.01 -24.62 -0.92
CA TYR A 207 6.70 -24.92 -2.31
C TYR A 207 5.52 -24.10 -2.80
N TRP A 208 5.86 -23.17 -3.67
CA TRP A 208 4.90 -22.37 -4.42
C TRP A 208 4.55 -23.17 -5.67
N PRO A 209 3.26 -23.49 -5.92
CA PRO A 209 2.91 -24.23 -7.12
C PRO A 209 3.34 -23.44 -8.36
N PRO A 210 3.87 -24.11 -9.41
CA PRO A 210 4.38 -23.44 -10.59
C PRO A 210 3.32 -22.52 -11.22
N HIS A 211 3.78 -21.40 -11.76
CA HIS A 211 2.92 -20.53 -12.57
C HIS A 211 2.37 -21.35 -13.75
N ALA A 212 1.24 -20.93 -14.34
CA ALA A 212 0.52 -21.68 -15.38
C ALA A 212 1.36 -22.09 -16.61
N GLU A 213 2.59 -21.57 -16.74
CA GLU A 213 3.58 -21.91 -17.77
C GLU A 213 4.57 -23.02 -17.36
N GLY A 214 4.39 -23.66 -16.20
CA GLY A 214 5.06 -24.92 -15.84
C GLY A 214 6.51 -24.83 -15.34
N ALA A 215 7.02 -23.64 -15.03
CA ALA A 215 8.36 -23.49 -14.46
C ALA A 215 8.33 -23.53 -12.92
N ASP A 216 9.04 -24.51 -12.35
CA ASP A 216 9.26 -24.65 -10.90
C ASP A 216 10.38 -23.67 -10.45
N PRO A 217 10.12 -22.77 -9.47
CA PRO A 217 11.13 -21.83 -8.97
C PRO A 217 12.37 -22.49 -8.35
N GLU A 218 12.28 -23.77 -7.94
CA GLU A 218 13.41 -24.48 -7.30
C GLU A 218 14.45 -25.01 -8.30
N ASP A 219 14.15 -25.03 -9.60
CA ASP A 219 15.05 -25.56 -10.63
C ASP A 219 16.19 -24.61 -11.04
N VAL A 220 16.21 -23.36 -10.55
CA VAL A 220 17.12 -22.34 -11.10
C VAL A 220 18.38 -22.08 -10.26
N VAL A 221 18.47 -22.48 -8.99
CA VAL A 221 19.66 -22.11 -8.20
C VAL A 221 20.05 -23.14 -7.14
N ARG A 222 21.03 -24.00 -7.45
CA ARG A 222 21.70 -24.85 -6.45
C ARG A 222 22.87 -24.09 -5.81
N PHE A 223 22.75 -23.71 -4.55
CA PHE A 223 23.89 -23.30 -3.72
C PHE A 223 24.20 -24.36 -2.65
N LYS A 224 25.48 -24.69 -2.51
CA LYS A 224 26.02 -25.65 -1.54
C LYS A 224 26.25 -24.93 -0.20
N SER A 225 25.54 -25.31 0.85
CA SER A 225 25.82 -24.83 2.22
C SER A 225 27.05 -25.52 2.80
N HIS A 226 27.94 -24.76 3.43
CA HIS A 226 28.97 -25.26 4.34
C HIS A 226 28.47 -25.08 5.77
N ASP A 227 28.58 -26.14 6.58
CA ASP A 227 28.26 -26.13 8.00
C ASP A 227 29.32 -25.35 8.78
N PHE A 228 28.88 -24.62 9.81
CA PHE A 228 29.75 -24.12 10.87
C PHE A 228 29.33 -24.73 12.21
N HIS A 229 30.32 -25.26 12.93
CA HIS A 229 30.24 -25.76 14.31
C HIS A 229 30.06 -24.63 15.33
#